data_AF-A0A940A1I6-F1
#
_entry.id   AF-A0A940A1I6-F1
#
_cell.length_a   1.000
_cell.length_b   1.000
_cell.length_c   1.000
_cell.angle_alpha   90.00
_cell.angle_beta   90.00
_cell.angle_gamma   90.00
#
_symmetry.space_group_name_H-M   'P 1'
#
loop_
_entity.id
_entity.type
_entity.pdbx_description
1 polymer ?
#
loop_
_entity_poly.entity_id
_entity_poly.type
_entity_poly.pdbx_seq_one_letter_code
_entity_poly.pdbx_strand_id
1 'polypeptide(L)'
;MDYSKFMKGAFDALVARGVIDSSVLTEVRISDDEFEALEKECDIQIPDEVRAYLRAYGHSFNMLATPVPEDLYAHSDYVVDISKQINMTPDEIAELDEDDKFDLSVTWSDFIKVDKDNPLKGIKDAIEGFRGYASCVENPEIDEEKINRFLPVGEWMSAGSLCIDTSKKKEDVDIDDPDTWQIRWFDHEELDWESEGYIGEDGDIVGSVMFPDLETIIKLYFYGAFDQAYLAQCEDWGEEPEDRNTWVQ
;
A
#
# COMPACT_ATOMS: atom_id res chain seq x y z
N MET A 1 -0.90 18.67 -5.62
CA MET A 1 -1.79 17.72 -6.32
C MET A 1 -3.21 17.89 -5.78
N ASP A 2 -4.25 17.59 -6.56
CA ASP A 2 -5.63 17.49 -6.02
C ASP A 2 -5.91 16.03 -5.66
N TYR A 3 -5.68 15.67 -4.40
CA TYR A 3 -5.82 14.29 -3.93
C TYR A 3 -7.26 13.78 -4.04
N SER A 4 -8.28 14.63 -3.88
CA SER A 4 -9.67 14.19 -3.98
C SER A 4 -9.98 13.72 -5.40
N LYS A 5 -9.56 14.50 -6.41
CA LYS A 5 -9.73 14.11 -7.81
C LYS A 5 -8.90 12.87 -8.16
N PHE A 6 -7.67 12.78 -7.66
CA PHE A 6 -6.79 11.64 -7.89
C PHE A 6 -7.38 10.35 -7.33
N MET A 7 -7.78 10.34 -6.05
CA MET A 7 -8.30 9.12 -5.41
C MET A 7 -9.63 8.68 -6.01
N LYS A 8 -10.56 9.60 -6.34
CA LYS A 8 -11.78 9.21 -7.07
C LYS A 8 -11.45 8.61 -8.44
N GLY A 9 -10.51 9.21 -9.17
CA GLY A 9 -10.06 8.70 -10.46
C GLY A 9 -9.46 7.29 -10.37
N ALA A 10 -8.86 6.92 -9.24
CA ALA A 10 -8.31 5.59 -9.02
C ALA A 10 -9.40 4.51 -8.93
N PHE A 11 -10.49 4.77 -8.19
CA PHE A 11 -11.65 3.87 -8.16
C PHE A 11 -12.38 3.84 -9.52
N ASP A 12 -12.49 4.99 -10.20
CA ASP A 12 -13.05 5.04 -11.57
C ASP A 12 -12.22 4.19 -12.54
N ALA A 13 -10.89 4.14 -12.38
CA ALA A 13 -10.01 3.31 -13.17
C ALA A 13 -10.22 1.82 -12.91
N LEU A 14 -10.46 1.39 -11.66
CA LEU A 14 -10.85 0.01 -11.35
C LEU A 14 -12.15 -0.39 -12.08
N VAL A 15 -13.15 0.49 -12.09
CA VAL A 15 -14.42 0.27 -12.81
C VAL A 15 -14.18 0.21 -14.32
N ALA A 16 -13.42 1.15 -14.88
CA ALA A 16 -13.17 1.23 -16.32
C ALA A 16 -12.40 0.00 -16.84
N ARG A 17 -11.56 -0.61 -16.01
CA ARG A 17 -10.78 -1.81 -16.33
C ARG A 17 -11.56 -3.11 -16.07
N GLY A 18 -12.78 -3.03 -15.53
CA GLY A 18 -13.64 -4.18 -15.24
C GLY A 18 -13.21 -4.98 -14.02
N VAL A 19 -12.37 -4.42 -13.15
CA VAL A 19 -11.94 -5.08 -11.89
C VAL A 19 -13.08 -5.09 -10.87
N ILE A 20 -13.86 -4.01 -10.83
CA ILE A 20 -15.04 -3.89 -9.97
C ILE A 20 -16.24 -3.34 -10.73
N ASP A 21 -17.46 -3.64 -10.26
CA ASP A 21 -18.68 -2.98 -10.73
C ASP A 21 -18.93 -1.69 -9.95
N SER A 22 -19.34 -0.60 -10.61
CA SER A 22 -19.62 0.68 -9.94
C SER A 22 -20.64 0.61 -8.80
N SER A 23 -21.51 -0.41 -8.78
CA SER A 23 -22.49 -0.63 -7.70
C SER A 23 -21.89 -1.03 -6.37
N VAL A 24 -20.62 -1.47 -6.33
CA VAL A 24 -19.91 -1.76 -5.08
C VAL A 24 -19.38 -0.51 -4.39
N LEU A 25 -19.42 0.65 -5.08
CA LEU A 25 -18.96 1.94 -4.58
C LEU A 25 -20.13 2.75 -4.00
N THR A 26 -19.86 3.45 -2.92
CA THR A 26 -20.84 4.31 -2.23
C THR A 26 -20.21 5.65 -1.89
N GLU A 27 -20.98 6.72 -2.03
CA GLU A 27 -20.52 8.03 -1.54
C GLU A 27 -20.51 8.02 -0.01
N VAL A 28 -19.42 8.52 0.55
CA VAL A 28 -19.20 8.67 1.99
C VAL A 28 -18.92 10.12 2.32
N ARG A 29 -19.21 10.51 3.56
CA ARG A 29 -18.93 11.85 4.06
C ARG A 29 -18.22 11.72 5.40
N ILE A 30 -16.97 12.16 5.42
CA ILE A 30 -16.14 12.21 6.62
C ILE A 30 -15.74 13.66 6.79
N SER A 31 -16.14 14.28 7.90
CA SER A 31 -15.76 15.64 8.27
C SER A 31 -14.31 15.70 8.77
N ASP A 32 -13.72 16.90 8.80
CA ASP A 32 -12.39 17.08 9.40
C ASP A 32 -12.43 16.83 10.91
N ASP A 33 -13.49 17.24 11.61
CA ASP A 33 -13.70 16.95 13.04
C ASP A 33 -13.67 15.43 13.34
N GLU A 34 -14.21 14.60 12.44
CA GLU A 34 -14.16 13.13 12.58
C GLU A 34 -12.74 12.58 12.43
N PHE A 35 -11.96 13.12 11.49
CA PHE A 35 -10.54 12.78 11.36
C PHE A 35 -9.74 13.22 12.60
N GLU A 36 -9.91 14.46 13.04
CA GLU A 36 -9.22 15.01 14.21
C GLU A 36 -9.55 14.23 15.49
N ALA A 37 -10.79 13.76 15.63
CA ALA A 37 -11.18 12.90 16.73
C ALA A 37 -10.45 11.56 16.71
N LEU A 38 -10.36 10.91 15.53
CA LEU A 38 -9.64 9.65 15.37
C LEU A 38 -8.12 9.82 15.57
N GLU A 39 -7.53 10.85 14.98
CA GLU A 39 -6.10 11.17 15.13
C GLU A 39 -5.73 11.36 16.61
N LYS A 40 -6.58 12.06 17.36
CA LYS A 40 -6.40 12.23 18.80
C LYS A 40 -6.60 10.94 19.58
N GLU A 41 -7.58 10.12 19.20
CA GLU A 41 -7.83 8.83 19.84
C GLU A 41 -6.66 7.86 19.64
N CYS A 42 -6.12 7.83 18.43
CA CYS A 42 -5.05 6.94 18.03
C CYS A 42 -3.65 7.53 18.20
N ASP A 43 -3.49 8.79 18.61
CA ASP A 43 -2.18 9.46 18.69
C ASP A 43 -1.37 9.31 17.40
N ILE A 44 -1.99 9.67 16.27
CA ILE A 44 -1.37 9.60 14.93
C ILE A 44 -1.88 10.74 14.06
N GLN A 45 -1.05 11.20 13.12
CA GLN A 45 -1.47 12.15 12.10
C GLN A 45 -1.82 11.39 10.81
N ILE A 46 -3.05 11.55 10.31
CA ILE A 46 -3.51 10.94 9.05
C ILE A 46 -3.16 11.90 7.90
N PRO A 47 -2.27 11.51 6.96
CA PRO A 47 -1.89 12.34 5.82
C PRO A 47 -3.08 12.71 4.94
N ASP A 48 -3.01 13.88 4.29
CA ASP A 48 -4.08 14.41 3.44
C ASP A 48 -4.49 13.47 2.30
N GLU A 49 -3.51 12.75 1.74
CA GLU A 49 -3.74 11.72 0.72
C GLU A 49 -4.54 10.52 1.24
N VAL A 50 -4.31 10.09 2.49
CA VAL A 50 -5.10 9.04 3.14
C VAL A 50 -6.51 9.56 3.45
N ARG A 51 -6.64 10.80 3.96
CA ARG A 51 -7.96 11.42 4.15
C ARG A 51 -8.74 11.50 2.85
N ALA A 52 -8.06 11.81 1.73
CA ALA A 52 -8.67 11.84 0.41
C ALA A 52 -9.08 10.44 -0.09
N TYR A 53 -8.26 9.41 0.17
CA TYR A 53 -8.60 8.01 -0.13
C TYR A 53 -9.88 7.60 0.61
N LEU A 54 -9.93 7.84 1.93
CA LEU A 54 -11.08 7.50 2.77
C LEU A 54 -12.35 8.26 2.38
N ARG A 55 -12.21 9.46 1.80
CA ARG A 55 -13.32 10.27 1.29
C ARG A 55 -13.72 9.94 -0.15
N ALA A 56 -12.93 9.16 -0.89
CA ALA A 56 -13.17 8.91 -2.30
C ALA A 56 -14.47 8.11 -2.48
N TYR A 57 -14.51 6.89 -1.92
CA TYR A 57 -15.67 6.01 -1.90
C TYR A 57 -15.63 5.09 -0.67
N GLY A 58 -16.81 4.80 -0.12
CA GLY A 58 -17.03 3.56 0.64
C GLY A 58 -17.18 2.38 -0.31
N HIS A 59 -16.74 1.19 0.07
CA HIS A 59 -16.80 0.01 -0.79
C HIS A 59 -17.16 -1.27 -0.05
N SER A 60 -17.79 -2.21 -0.76
CA SER A 60 -18.25 -3.49 -0.19
C SER A 60 -17.30 -4.67 -0.41
N PHE A 61 -16.23 -4.49 -1.18
CA PHE A 61 -15.17 -5.50 -1.31
C PHE A 61 -14.15 -5.39 -0.18
N ASN A 62 -13.47 -6.48 0.10
CA ASN A 62 -12.46 -6.64 1.15
C ASN A 62 -11.06 -6.79 0.57
N MET A 63 -10.90 -7.46 -0.58
CA MET A 63 -9.59 -7.68 -1.18
C MET A 63 -9.59 -7.39 -2.68
N LEU A 64 -8.45 -6.93 -3.16
CA LEU A 64 -8.12 -6.78 -4.57
C LEU A 64 -7.01 -7.76 -4.92
N ALA A 65 -7.13 -8.44 -6.06
CA ALA A 65 -6.00 -9.16 -6.62
C ALA A 65 -5.03 -8.13 -7.21
N THR A 66 -3.78 -8.15 -6.76
CA THR A 66 -2.73 -7.23 -7.21
C THR A 66 -1.55 -8.03 -7.74
N PRO A 67 -1.05 -7.72 -8.95
CA PRO A 67 0.24 -8.24 -9.37
C PRO A 67 1.34 -7.59 -8.51
N VAL A 68 2.20 -8.40 -7.92
CA VAL A 68 3.34 -7.99 -7.10
C VAL A 68 4.59 -8.67 -7.63
N PRO A 69 5.76 -8.03 -7.62
CA PRO A 69 7.01 -8.70 -7.96
C PRO A 69 7.24 -9.94 -7.09
N GLU A 70 7.53 -11.11 -7.67
CA GLU A 70 7.74 -12.37 -6.91
C GLU A 70 8.91 -12.25 -5.93
N ASP A 71 9.93 -11.51 -6.34
CA ASP A 71 11.18 -11.30 -5.64
C ASP A 71 11.15 -10.17 -4.60
N LEU A 72 9.94 -9.66 -4.30
CA LEU A 72 9.71 -8.64 -3.26
C LEU A 72 10.40 -8.97 -1.93
N TYR A 73 10.44 -10.25 -1.60
CA TYR A 73 10.90 -10.81 -0.33
C TYR A 73 12.38 -11.19 -0.33
N ALA A 74 13.02 -11.26 -1.50
CA ALA A 74 14.31 -11.96 -1.66
C ALA A 74 15.50 -11.06 -2.06
N HIS A 75 15.29 -9.78 -2.39
CA HIS A 75 16.34 -8.97 -3.05
C HIS A 75 16.64 -7.60 -2.43
N SER A 76 17.94 -7.29 -2.34
CA SER A 76 18.47 -5.96 -2.01
C SER A 76 18.20 -4.90 -3.09
N ASP A 77 17.84 -5.32 -4.30
CA ASP A 77 17.82 -4.47 -5.50
C ASP A 77 16.39 -4.09 -5.93
N TYR A 78 15.34 -4.67 -5.32
CA TYR A 78 13.93 -4.37 -5.59
C TYR A 78 13.63 -2.86 -5.55
N VAL A 79 14.18 -2.17 -4.55
CA VAL A 79 14.02 -0.73 -4.37
C VAL A 79 14.60 0.04 -5.56
N VAL A 80 15.75 -0.41 -6.07
CA VAL A 80 16.40 0.18 -7.24
C VAL A 80 15.54 -0.02 -8.48
N ASP A 81 14.94 -1.19 -8.65
CA ASP A 81 14.12 -1.47 -9.83
C ASP A 81 12.76 -0.77 -9.79
N ILE A 82 12.15 -0.65 -8.60
CA ILE A 82 10.94 0.16 -8.39
C ILE A 82 11.23 1.61 -8.76
N SER A 83 12.35 2.18 -8.29
CA SER A 83 12.70 3.58 -8.58
C SER A 83 12.78 3.87 -10.08
N LYS A 84 13.24 2.90 -10.89
CA LYS A 84 13.31 3.01 -12.36
C LYS A 84 11.94 2.89 -13.01
N GLN A 85 11.11 1.93 -12.56
CA GLN A 85 9.91 1.52 -13.28
C GLN A 85 8.63 2.27 -12.85
N ILE A 86 8.60 2.82 -11.65
CA ILE A 86 7.41 3.48 -11.06
C ILE A 86 6.80 4.63 -11.88
N ASN A 87 7.61 5.30 -12.70
CA ASN A 87 7.17 6.40 -13.55
C ASN A 87 6.98 5.98 -15.01
N MET A 88 7.24 4.71 -15.33
CA MET A 88 7.08 4.18 -16.67
C MET A 88 5.62 3.86 -16.95
N THR A 89 5.22 4.12 -18.18
CA THR A 89 3.95 3.67 -18.74
C THR A 89 4.00 2.17 -19.03
N PRO A 90 2.86 1.48 -19.18
CA PRO A 90 2.83 0.08 -19.58
C PRO A 90 3.61 -0.22 -20.86
N ASP A 91 3.53 0.68 -21.85
CA ASP A 91 4.27 0.54 -23.11
C ASP A 91 5.79 0.63 -22.87
N GLU A 92 6.23 1.56 -22.02
CA GLU A 92 7.65 1.69 -21.65
C GLU A 92 8.14 0.46 -20.87
N ILE A 93 7.31 -0.11 -19.98
CA ILE A 93 7.65 -1.35 -19.25
C ILE A 93 7.77 -2.53 -20.22
N ALA A 94 6.91 -2.61 -21.25
CA ALA A 94 6.95 -3.67 -22.25
C ALA A 94 8.26 -3.66 -23.08
N GLU A 95 8.87 -2.48 -23.25
CA GLU A 95 10.14 -2.27 -23.98
C GLU A 95 11.40 -2.55 -23.15
N LEU A 96 11.29 -2.82 -21.85
CA LEU A 96 12.43 -3.21 -21.01
C LEU A 96 13.03 -4.54 -21.48
N ASP A 97 14.35 -4.69 -21.30
CA ASP A 97 14.99 -5.99 -21.44
C ASP A 97 14.41 -6.97 -20.40
N GLU A 98 14.37 -8.27 -20.70
CA GLU A 98 13.76 -9.29 -19.83
C GLU A 98 14.36 -9.26 -18.41
N ASP A 99 15.67 -9.06 -18.31
CA ASP A 99 16.40 -8.92 -17.03
C ASP A 99 16.07 -7.64 -16.26
N ASP A 100 15.44 -6.64 -16.90
CA ASP A 100 15.01 -5.38 -16.30
C ASP A 100 13.51 -5.35 -15.97
N LYS A 101 12.74 -6.41 -16.32
CA LYS A 101 11.32 -6.53 -15.99
C LYS A 101 11.15 -7.22 -14.63
N PHE A 102 10.09 -6.85 -13.91
CA PHE A 102 9.65 -7.64 -12.77
C PHE A 102 8.91 -8.89 -13.24
N ASP A 103 9.26 -10.03 -12.68
CA ASP A 103 8.38 -11.19 -12.68
C ASP A 103 7.24 -10.92 -11.69
N LEU A 104 6.04 -10.68 -12.23
CA LEU A 104 4.85 -10.37 -11.44
C LEU A 104 4.04 -11.63 -11.17
N SER A 105 3.63 -11.81 -9.91
CA SER A 105 2.64 -12.81 -9.49
C SER A 105 1.42 -12.12 -8.90
N VAL A 106 0.23 -12.69 -9.12
CA VAL A 106 -0.99 -12.14 -8.55
C VAL A 106 -1.15 -12.63 -7.11
N THR A 107 -1.31 -11.69 -6.19
CA THR A 107 -1.62 -11.96 -4.77
C THR A 107 -2.88 -11.23 -4.33
N TRP A 108 -3.48 -11.64 -3.22
CA TRP A 108 -4.58 -10.90 -2.62
C TRP A 108 -4.04 -9.74 -1.80
N SER A 109 -4.64 -8.57 -1.89
CA SER A 109 -4.27 -7.41 -1.08
C SER A 109 -5.49 -6.81 -0.42
N ASP A 110 -5.36 -6.53 0.87
CA ASP A 110 -6.34 -5.74 1.60
C ASP A 110 -5.84 -4.29 1.64
N PHE A 111 -6.73 -3.35 1.34
CA PHE A 111 -6.50 -1.91 1.51
C PHE A 111 -7.62 -1.39 2.38
N ILE A 112 -7.35 -0.34 3.16
CA ILE A 112 -8.28 0.16 4.19
C ILE A 112 -9.73 0.17 3.69
N LYS A 113 -10.56 -0.67 4.33
CA LYS A 113 -11.98 -0.74 4.03
C LYS A 113 -12.72 0.48 4.54
N VAL A 114 -13.47 1.12 3.64
CA VAL A 114 -14.34 2.25 3.97
C VAL A 114 -15.80 1.79 3.98
N ASP A 115 -16.31 1.50 5.17
CA ASP A 115 -17.72 1.16 5.35
C ASP A 115 -18.61 2.42 5.30
N LYS A 116 -19.75 2.35 4.63
CA LYS A 116 -20.63 3.51 4.47
C LYS A 116 -21.17 4.05 5.80
N ASP A 117 -21.50 3.15 6.73
CA ASP A 117 -22.13 3.50 8.00
C ASP A 117 -21.09 3.80 9.09
N ASN A 118 -19.86 3.29 8.95
CA ASN A 118 -18.74 3.60 9.82
C ASN A 118 -17.41 3.74 9.05
N PRO A 119 -17.21 4.84 8.31
CA PRO A 119 -16.13 4.96 7.32
C PRO A 119 -14.73 5.02 7.91
N LEU A 120 -14.60 5.37 9.19
CA LEU A 120 -13.31 5.42 9.89
C LEU A 120 -12.99 4.12 10.65
N LYS A 121 -13.90 3.14 10.68
CA LYS A 121 -13.65 1.88 11.40
C LYS A 121 -12.48 1.11 10.82
N GLY A 122 -12.38 1.01 9.48
CA GLY A 122 -11.34 0.20 8.84
C GLY A 122 -9.93 0.70 9.17
N ILE A 123 -9.69 2.02 9.05
CA ILE A 123 -8.38 2.60 9.40
C ILE A 123 -8.08 2.44 10.90
N LYS A 124 -9.10 2.58 11.76
CA LYS A 124 -8.94 2.38 13.21
C LYS A 124 -8.56 0.93 13.55
N ASP A 125 -9.30 -0.04 13.00
CA ASP A 125 -9.03 -1.45 13.20
C ASP A 125 -7.62 -1.82 12.71
N ALA A 126 -7.18 -1.24 11.58
CA ALA A 126 -5.85 -1.47 11.04
C ALA A 126 -4.75 -0.91 11.96
N ILE A 127 -4.92 0.32 12.47
CA ILE A 127 -4.00 0.91 13.47
C ILE A 127 -3.92 0.03 14.72
N GLU A 128 -5.07 -0.36 15.29
CA GLU A 128 -5.12 -1.20 16.48
C GLU A 128 -4.51 -2.59 16.23
N GLY A 129 -4.75 -3.16 15.06
CA GLY A 129 -4.20 -4.46 14.63
C GLY A 129 -2.68 -4.44 14.53
N PHE A 130 -2.12 -3.47 13.80
CA PHE A 130 -0.67 -3.32 13.67
C PHE A 130 0.01 -3.10 15.02
N ARG A 131 -0.56 -2.25 15.88
CA ARG A 131 -0.02 -2.01 17.23
C ARG A 131 -0.13 -3.24 18.13
N GLY A 132 -1.22 -3.99 18.01
CA GLY A 132 -1.39 -5.26 18.70
C GLY A 132 -0.32 -6.26 18.29
N TYR A 133 -0.04 -6.38 16.99
CA TYR A 133 1.05 -7.20 16.46
C TYR A 133 2.43 -6.71 16.96
N ALA A 134 2.73 -5.41 16.85
CA ALA A 134 3.99 -4.83 17.32
C ALA A 134 4.24 -5.07 18.82
N SER A 135 3.18 -5.14 19.65
CA SER A 135 3.30 -5.44 21.08
C SER A 135 3.75 -6.88 21.38
N CYS A 136 3.71 -7.77 20.39
CA CYS A 136 4.16 -9.16 20.49
C CYS A 136 5.63 -9.37 20.08
N VAL A 137 6.29 -8.34 19.55
CA VAL A 137 7.68 -8.40 19.09
C VAL A 137 8.62 -8.72 20.25
N GLU A 138 9.62 -9.57 20.00
CA GLU A 138 10.58 -10.08 21.00
C GLU A 138 11.64 -9.03 21.40
N ASN A 139 11.27 -7.75 21.48
CA ASN A 139 12.16 -6.68 21.93
C ASN A 139 11.51 -5.83 23.04
N PRO A 140 12.03 -5.90 24.29
CA PRO A 140 11.43 -5.23 25.44
C PRO A 140 11.59 -3.70 25.46
N GLU A 141 12.30 -3.10 24.49
CA GLU A 141 12.62 -1.65 24.47
C GLU A 141 11.95 -0.86 23.33
N ILE A 142 11.01 -1.47 22.59
CA ILE A 142 10.19 -0.76 21.60
C ILE A 142 9.27 0.24 22.33
N ASP A 143 9.53 1.53 22.15
CA ASP A 143 8.71 2.62 22.67
C ASP A 143 7.42 2.75 21.85
N GLU A 144 6.27 2.90 22.53
CA GLU A 144 4.97 3.11 21.89
C GLU A 144 4.99 4.33 20.95
N GLU A 145 5.73 5.40 21.30
CA GLU A 145 5.84 6.59 20.45
C GLU A 145 6.50 6.28 19.10
N LYS A 146 7.47 5.36 19.06
CA LYS A 146 8.14 4.92 17.83
C LYS A 146 7.23 4.06 16.94
N ILE A 147 6.27 3.36 17.54
CA ILE A 147 5.26 2.59 16.79
C ILE A 147 4.13 3.49 16.29
N ASN A 148 3.70 4.47 17.10
CA ASN A 148 2.52 5.28 16.84
C ASN A 148 2.58 6.06 15.51
N ARG A 149 3.78 6.34 15.00
CA ARG A 149 3.99 7.04 13.71
C ARG A 149 3.65 6.22 12.47
N PHE A 150 3.51 4.90 12.59
CA PHE A 150 3.20 4.04 11.44
C PHE A 150 1.69 3.94 11.23
N LEU A 151 1.23 4.38 10.06
CA LEU A 151 -0.18 4.31 9.67
C LEU A 151 -0.40 3.17 8.67
N PRO A 152 -1.05 2.07 9.06
CA PRO A 152 -1.35 0.97 8.14
C PRO A 152 -2.31 1.41 7.03
N VAL A 153 -1.98 1.06 5.79
CA VAL A 153 -2.76 1.38 4.58
C VAL A 153 -3.14 0.16 3.73
N GLY A 154 -2.49 -0.98 3.96
CA GLY A 154 -2.86 -2.26 3.35
C GLY A 154 -1.98 -3.42 3.78
N GLU A 155 -2.13 -4.57 3.14
CA GLU A 155 -1.32 -5.78 3.31
C GLU A 155 -1.35 -6.67 2.05
N TRP A 156 -0.40 -7.58 1.92
CA TRP A 156 -0.38 -8.63 0.88
C TRP A 156 -0.64 -10.00 1.49
N MET A 157 -1.76 -10.64 1.18
CA MET A 157 -2.11 -12.02 1.55
C MET A 157 -1.89 -12.34 3.04
N SER A 158 -2.23 -11.37 3.90
CA SER A 158 -1.96 -11.41 5.33
C SER A 158 -0.48 -11.45 5.74
N ALA A 159 0.49 -11.27 4.83
CA ALA A 159 1.93 -11.19 5.09
C ALA A 159 2.35 -9.94 5.88
N GLY A 160 1.44 -9.28 6.60
CA GLY A 160 1.74 -8.14 7.44
C GLY A 160 1.54 -6.77 6.80
N SER A 161 1.66 -5.74 7.64
CA SER A 161 1.14 -4.40 7.35
C SER A 161 2.08 -3.58 6.47
N LEU A 162 1.52 -3.00 5.42
CA LEU A 162 2.08 -1.86 4.71
C LEU A 162 1.67 -0.58 5.45
N CYS A 163 2.65 0.14 5.95
CA CYS A 163 2.46 1.33 6.77
C CYS A 163 3.09 2.55 6.11
N ILE A 164 2.43 3.71 6.19
CA ILE A 164 3.07 5.01 5.98
C ILE A 164 3.82 5.37 7.25
N ASP A 165 5.13 5.61 7.16
CA ASP A 165 5.89 6.29 8.20
C ASP A 165 5.54 7.79 8.17
N THR A 166 4.68 8.21 9.11
CA THR A 166 4.20 9.60 9.16
C THR A 166 5.27 10.60 9.65
N SER A 167 6.44 10.13 10.11
CA SER A 167 7.57 11.01 10.41
C SER A 167 8.27 11.53 9.15
N LYS A 168 8.08 10.83 8.02
CA LYS A 168 8.55 11.24 6.69
C LYS A 168 7.46 12.04 5.99
N LYS A 169 7.83 13.19 5.43
CA LYS A 169 6.89 14.06 4.73
C LYS A 169 6.88 13.73 3.25
N LYS A 170 5.68 13.74 2.67
CA LYS A 170 5.47 13.47 1.24
C LYS A 170 6.25 14.45 0.36
N GLU A 171 6.38 15.72 0.76
CA GLU A 171 7.15 16.72 0.01
C GLU A 171 8.67 16.48 -0.02
N ASP A 172 9.18 15.65 0.89
CA ASP A 172 10.60 15.32 1.02
C ASP A 172 10.94 13.99 0.32
N VAL A 173 9.95 13.29 -0.26
CA VAL A 173 10.16 12.04 -0.99
C VAL A 173 10.90 12.29 -2.29
N ASP A 174 12.04 11.63 -2.44
CA ASP A 174 12.84 11.54 -3.65
C ASP A 174 12.82 10.09 -4.15
N ILE A 175 12.46 9.91 -5.42
CA ILE A 175 12.35 8.57 -6.00
C ILE A 175 13.71 7.87 -6.09
N ASP A 176 14.79 8.64 -6.24
CA ASP A 176 16.15 8.13 -6.38
C ASP A 176 16.82 7.90 -5.00
N ASP A 177 16.17 8.29 -3.90
CA ASP A 177 16.66 8.13 -2.53
C ASP A 177 15.66 7.37 -1.64
N PRO A 178 15.82 6.03 -1.51
CA PRO A 178 14.94 5.17 -0.72
C PRO A 178 14.85 5.51 0.76
N ASP A 179 15.84 6.21 1.31
CA ASP A 179 15.79 6.64 2.71
C ASP A 179 14.70 7.70 2.94
N THR A 180 14.26 8.38 1.88
CA THR A 180 13.16 9.35 1.93
C THR A 180 11.77 8.71 1.78
N TRP A 181 11.70 7.46 1.34
CA TRP A 181 10.45 6.77 1.04
C TRP A 181 9.61 6.52 2.29
N GLN A 182 8.28 6.69 2.18
CA GLN A 182 7.34 6.62 3.29
C GLN A 182 6.77 5.24 3.55
N ILE A 183 6.61 4.38 2.54
CA ILE A 183 5.96 3.08 2.75
C ILE A 183 6.97 2.09 3.31
N ARG A 184 6.62 1.57 4.48
CA ARG A 184 7.32 0.52 5.20
C ARG A 184 6.47 -0.74 5.29
N TRP A 185 7.10 -1.90 5.21
CA TRP A 185 6.44 -3.18 5.44
C TRP A 185 6.99 -3.85 6.68
N PHE A 186 6.11 -4.52 7.40
CA PHE A 186 6.39 -5.29 8.60
C PHE A 186 5.75 -6.67 8.43
N ASP A 187 6.55 -7.70 8.21
CA ASP A 187 6.05 -9.06 8.08
C ASP A 187 5.46 -9.56 9.40
N HIS A 188 4.17 -9.90 9.40
CA HIS A 188 3.49 -10.36 10.61
C HIS A 188 3.97 -11.72 11.14
N GLU A 189 4.67 -12.53 10.33
CA GLU A 189 5.23 -13.81 10.78
C GLU A 189 6.53 -13.63 11.55
N GLU A 190 7.20 -12.48 11.37
CA GLU A 190 8.48 -12.19 11.99
C GLU A 190 8.31 -11.38 13.28
N LEU A 191 8.70 -11.98 14.40
CA LEU A 191 8.64 -11.34 15.72
C LEU A 191 10.01 -10.89 16.25
N ASP A 192 11.10 -11.25 15.56
CA ASP A 192 12.44 -10.75 15.85
C ASP A 192 12.81 -9.61 14.90
N TRP A 193 12.27 -8.43 15.18
CA TRP A 193 12.49 -7.23 14.37
C TRP A 193 13.96 -6.78 14.31
N GLU A 194 14.80 -7.19 15.27
CA GLU A 194 16.23 -6.90 15.22
C GLU A 194 16.92 -7.78 14.17
N SER A 195 16.60 -9.07 14.13
CA SER A 195 17.07 -10.01 13.10
C SER A 195 16.64 -9.59 11.69
N GLU A 196 15.39 -9.12 11.55
CA GLU A 196 14.84 -8.68 10.26
C GLU A 196 15.31 -7.27 9.83
N GLY A 197 16.12 -6.60 10.64
CA GLY A 197 16.61 -5.25 10.33
C GLY A 197 15.52 -4.17 10.37
N TYR A 198 14.38 -4.45 11.01
CA TYR A 198 13.33 -3.46 11.24
C TYR A 198 13.69 -2.48 12.35
N ILE A 199 14.76 -2.74 13.10
CA ILE A 199 15.35 -1.83 14.08
C ILE A 199 16.67 -1.30 13.53
N GLY A 200 16.77 0.02 13.35
CA GLY A 200 18.00 0.70 12.92
C GLY A 200 19.05 0.75 14.04
N GLU A 201 20.28 1.16 13.69
CA GLU A 201 21.43 1.17 14.62
C GLU A 201 21.19 2.01 15.89
N ASP A 202 20.39 3.07 15.78
CA ASP A 202 20.03 3.97 16.90
C ASP A 202 18.83 3.45 17.73
N GLY A 203 18.36 2.23 17.45
CA GLY A 203 17.19 1.62 18.08
C GLY A 203 15.86 2.20 17.57
N ASP A 204 15.86 2.93 16.45
CA ASP A 204 14.64 3.43 15.82
C ASP A 204 13.98 2.35 14.96
N ILE A 205 12.66 2.37 14.85
CA ILE A 205 11.91 1.33 14.13
C ILE A 205 11.79 1.78 12.67
N VAL A 206 12.40 1.08 11.73
CA VAL A 206 12.49 1.53 10.33
C VAL A 206 11.61 0.73 9.37
N GLY A 207 11.37 -0.56 9.66
CA GLY A 207 10.68 -1.50 8.76
C GLY A 207 11.39 -1.68 7.40
N SER A 208 10.86 -2.57 6.56
CA SER A 208 11.37 -2.77 5.19
C SER A 208 10.91 -1.63 4.28
N VAL A 209 11.83 -1.03 3.52
CA VAL A 209 11.50 0.03 2.54
C VAL A 209 10.79 -0.58 1.33
N MET A 210 9.54 -0.17 1.05
CA MET A 210 8.77 -0.77 -0.06
C MET A 210 8.44 0.19 -1.20
N PHE A 211 7.86 1.35 -0.90
CA PHE A 211 7.44 2.31 -1.91
C PHE A 211 7.66 3.75 -1.43
N PRO A 212 7.84 4.70 -2.35
CA PRO A 212 8.02 6.11 -2.02
C PRO A 212 6.87 6.68 -1.20
N ASP A 213 5.63 6.35 -1.53
CA ASP A 213 4.44 6.98 -0.96
C ASP A 213 3.15 6.21 -1.33
N LEU A 214 2.00 6.67 -0.80
CA LEU A 214 0.70 6.06 -1.11
C LEU A 214 0.30 6.29 -2.58
N GLU A 215 0.65 7.44 -3.16
CA GLU A 215 0.33 7.75 -4.56
C GLU A 215 0.88 6.69 -5.51
N THR A 216 2.07 6.18 -5.22
CA THR A 216 2.71 5.07 -5.91
C THR A 216 1.83 3.82 -5.89
N ILE A 217 1.45 3.36 -4.70
CA ILE A 217 0.59 2.17 -4.53
C ILE A 217 -0.70 2.32 -5.33
N ILE A 218 -1.31 3.52 -5.28
CA ILE A 218 -2.55 3.81 -6.01
C ILE A 218 -2.33 3.79 -7.53
N LYS A 219 -1.21 4.29 -8.04
CA LYS A 219 -0.86 4.19 -9.47
C LYS A 219 -0.67 2.74 -9.90
N LEU A 220 0.08 1.97 -9.12
CA LEU A 220 0.43 0.59 -9.46
C LEU A 220 -0.81 -0.30 -9.49
N TYR A 221 -1.63 -0.27 -8.43
CA TYR A 221 -2.73 -1.23 -8.25
C TYR A 221 -4.10 -0.69 -8.69
N PHE A 222 -4.44 0.57 -8.37
CA PHE A 222 -5.78 1.10 -8.65
C PHE A 222 -5.89 1.67 -10.07
N TYR A 223 -4.85 2.39 -10.53
CA TYR A 223 -4.76 2.78 -11.94
C TYR A 223 -4.26 1.64 -12.85
N GLY A 224 -3.62 0.62 -12.26
CA GLY A 224 -3.35 -0.65 -12.92
C GLY A 224 -2.09 -0.67 -13.77
N ALA A 225 -1.04 0.07 -13.39
CA ALA A 225 0.24 -0.03 -14.10
C ALA A 225 0.77 -1.48 -14.05
N PHE A 226 0.68 -2.13 -12.88
CA PHE A 226 1.13 -3.52 -12.72
C PHE A 226 0.18 -4.52 -13.37
N ASP A 227 -1.13 -4.26 -13.43
CA ASP A 227 -2.05 -5.11 -14.21
C ASP A 227 -1.68 -5.18 -15.68
N GLN A 228 -1.24 -4.07 -16.27
CA GLN A 228 -0.83 -4.04 -17.68
C GLN A 228 0.51 -4.74 -17.89
N ALA A 229 1.47 -4.51 -16.98
CA ALA A 229 2.75 -5.21 -17.01
C ALA A 229 2.57 -6.73 -16.88
N TYR A 230 1.73 -7.17 -15.96
CA TYR A 230 1.39 -8.59 -15.78
C TYR A 230 0.71 -9.19 -17.00
N LEU A 231 -0.25 -8.49 -17.62
CA LEU A 231 -0.87 -8.97 -18.85
C LEU A 231 0.14 -9.10 -20.00
N ALA A 232 1.06 -8.16 -20.14
CA ALA A 232 2.12 -8.22 -21.15
C ALA A 232 3.06 -9.40 -20.87
N GLN A 233 3.43 -9.63 -19.62
CA GLN A 233 4.21 -10.81 -19.20
C GLN A 233 3.49 -12.12 -19.55
N CYS A 234 2.19 -12.26 -19.24
CA CYS A 234 1.42 -13.45 -19.64
C CYS A 234 1.42 -13.65 -21.16
N GLU A 235 1.29 -12.58 -21.96
CA GLU A 235 1.35 -12.66 -23.42
C GLU A 235 2.73 -13.13 -23.90
N ASP A 236 3.80 -12.57 -23.36
CA ASP A 236 5.19 -12.93 -23.69
C ASP A 236 5.48 -14.40 -23.34
N TRP A 237 4.93 -14.91 -22.23
CA TRP A 237 5.13 -16.28 -21.75
C TRP A 237 4.13 -17.28 -22.35
N GLY A 238 3.11 -16.82 -23.08
CA GLY A 238 2.06 -17.66 -23.63
C GLY A 238 1.13 -18.25 -22.56
N GLU A 239 0.95 -17.54 -21.46
CA GLU A 239 0.07 -17.88 -20.34
C GLU A 239 -1.29 -17.19 -20.49
N GLU A 240 -2.35 -17.84 -20.01
CA GLU A 240 -3.68 -17.23 -19.97
C GLU A 240 -3.83 -16.48 -18.63
N PRO A 241 -3.98 -15.15 -18.64
CA PRO A 241 -4.12 -14.38 -17.41
C PRO A 241 -5.43 -14.73 -16.69
N GLU A 242 -5.45 -14.56 -15.38
CA GLU A 242 -6.66 -14.75 -14.57
C GLU A 242 -7.80 -13.82 -15.03
N ASP A 243 -9.06 -14.28 -14.94
CA ASP A 243 -10.23 -13.47 -15.27
C ASP A 243 -10.35 -12.30 -14.27
N ARG A 244 -10.26 -11.07 -14.77
CA ARG A 244 -10.37 -9.85 -13.93
C ARG A 244 -11.66 -9.76 -13.13
N ASN A 245 -12.74 -10.43 -13.54
CA ASN A 245 -13.97 -10.49 -12.74
C ASN A 245 -13.79 -11.25 -11.43
N THR A 246 -12.69 -12.02 -11.29
CA THR A 246 -12.32 -12.71 -10.05
C THR A 246 -11.26 -11.95 -9.26
N TRP A 247 -10.92 -10.71 -9.61
CA TRP A 247 -9.86 -9.92 -8.95
C TRP A 247 -10.36 -9.12 -7.75
N VAL A 248 -11.57 -9.39 -7.29
CA VAL A 248 -12.16 -8.74 -6.12
C VAL A 248 -12.92 -9.76 -5.28
N GLN A 249 -12.77 -9.70 -3.94
CA GLN A 249 -13.48 -10.53 -2.96
C GLN A 249 -14.18 -9.69 -1.90
#